data_AF-A0A6P0RKK9-F1
#
_entry.id   AF-A0A6P0RKK9-F1
#
_cell.length_a   1.000
_cell.length_b   1.000
_cell.length_c   1.000
_cell.angle_alpha   90.00
_cell.angle_beta   90.00
_cell.angle_gamma   90.00
#
_symmetry.space_group_name_H-M   'P 1'
#
loop_
_entity.id
_entity.type
_entity.pdbx_description
1 polymer ?
#
loop_
_entity_poly.entity_id
_entity_poly.type
_entity_poly.pdbx_seq_one_letter_code
_entity_poly.pdbx_strand_id
1 'polypeptide(L)' 'MTKIALFGTSADPPTAGHETIVRWLSQNFNKVVVWASDNPFKSHQNQKRT' A
#
# COMPACT_ATOMS: atom_id res chain seq x y z
N MET A 1 -7.27 3.30 -25.04
CA MET A 1 -7.38 4.17 -23.85
C MET A 1 -6.51 3.60 -22.76
N THR A 2 -5.56 4.38 -22.22
CA THR A 2 -4.69 3.94 -21.12
C THR A 2 -5.46 3.93 -19.81
N LYS A 3 -5.57 2.77 -19.16
CA LYS A 3 -6.21 2.64 -17.84
C LYS A 3 -5.17 2.80 -16.74
N ILE A 4 -5.44 3.69 -15.79
CA ILE A 4 -4.54 3.99 -14.66
C ILE A 4 -5.25 3.58 -13.36
N ALA A 5 -4.56 2.82 -12.52
CA ALA A 5 -4.99 2.51 -11.16
C ALA A 5 -4.18 3.32 -10.15
N LEU A 6 -4.87 3.84 -9.13
CA LEU A 6 -4.26 4.49 -7.97
C LEU A 6 -4.54 3.64 -6.73
N PHE A 7 -3.48 3.21 -6.05
CA PHE A 7 -3.56 2.43 -4.83
C PHE A 7 -2.96 3.20 -3.66
N GLY A 8 -3.83 3.68 -2.76
CA GLY A 8 -3.42 4.35 -1.52
C GLY A 8 -3.27 3.35 -0.38
N THR A 9 -2.14 3.36 0.31
CA THR A 9 -1.92 2.56 1.53
C THR A 9 -1.30 3.38 2.66
N SER A 10 -1.62 3.04 3.90
CA SER A 10 -1.00 3.59 5.13
C SER A 10 -0.15 2.52 5.85
N ALA A 11 0.13 1.41 5.17
CA ALA A 11 0.94 0.33 5.72
C ALA A 11 2.42 0.58 5.43
N ASP A 12 3.11 1.05 6.47
CA ASP A 12 4.55 0.91 6.61
C ASP A 12 4.80 -0.08 7.77
N PRO A 13 5.47 -1.22 7.56
CA PRO A 13 6.04 -1.72 6.30
C PRO A 13 5.00 -2.40 5.38
N PRO A 14 5.29 -2.50 4.06
CA PRO A 14 4.44 -3.22 3.10
C PRO A 14 4.34 -4.71 3.46
N THR A 15 3.15 -5.29 3.34
CA THR A 15 2.88 -6.70 3.64
C THR A 15 2.66 -7.52 2.36
N ALA A 16 2.73 -8.87 2.44
CA ALA A 16 2.43 -9.76 1.31
C ALA A 16 1.03 -9.52 0.68
N GLY A 17 0.08 -8.98 1.46
CA GLY A 17 -1.22 -8.55 0.94
C GLY A 17 -1.13 -7.37 -0.02
N HIS A 18 -0.26 -6.39 0.26
CA HIS A 18 -0.02 -5.25 -0.63
C HIS A 18 0.58 -5.70 -1.96
N GLU A 19 1.52 -6.64 -1.92
CA GLU A 19 2.12 -7.23 -3.11
C GLU A 19 1.07 -7.91 -3.99
N THR A 20 0.15 -8.66 -3.39
CA THR A 20 -0.93 -9.36 -4.11
C THR A 20 -1.83 -8.37 -4.85
N ILE A 21 -2.20 -7.27 -4.18
CA ILE A 21 -3.03 -6.21 -4.76
C ILE A 21 -2.31 -5.51 -5.92
N VAL A 22 -1.04 -5.13 -5.74
CA VAL A 22 -0.25 -4.46 -6.79
C VAL A 22 -0.04 -5.38 -7.99
N ARG A 23 0.19 -6.68 -7.77
CA ARG A 23 0.30 -7.68 -8.83
C ARG A 23 -0.98 -7.79 -9.65
N TRP A 24 -2.13 -7.87 -8.98
CA TRP A 24 -3.42 -7.89 -9.66
C TRP A 24 -3.67 -6.60 -10.45
N LEU A 25 -3.39 -5.44 -9.86
CA LEU A 25 -3.54 -4.15 -10.56
C LEU A 25 -2.63 -4.05 -11.79
N SER A 26 -1.40 -4.57 -11.71
CA SER A 26 -0.44 -4.53 -12.82
C SER A 26 -0.86 -5.39 -14.00
N GLN A 27 -1.70 -6.42 -13.77
CA GLN A 27 -2.25 -7.27 -14.85
C GLN A 27 -3.48 -6.64 -15.52
N ASN A 28 -4.18 -5.73 -14.83
CA ASN A 28 -5.47 -5.19 -15.27
C ASN A 28 -5.39 -3.74 -15.78
N PHE A 29 -4.32 -3.01 -15.43
CA PHE A 29 -4.13 -1.61 -15.75
C PHE A 29 -2.79 -1.39 -16.45
N ASN A 30 -2.75 -0.43 -17.36
CA ASN A 30 -1.51 -0.08 -18.09
C ASN A 30 -0.51 0.64 -17.19
N LYS A 31 -1.00 1.32 -16.14
CA LYS A 31 -0.17 2.02 -15.16
C LYS A 31 -0.79 1.89 -13.79
N VAL A 32 0.04 1.54 -12.81
CA VAL A 32 -0.33 1.49 -11.39
C VAL A 32 0.52 2.50 -10.64
N VAL A 33 -0.12 3.39 -9.88
CA VAL A 33 0.53 4.37 -9.01
C VAL A 33 0.21 3.97 -7.58
N VAL A 34 1.25 3.76 -6.77
CA VAL A 34 1.10 3.44 -5.34
C VAL A 34 1.46 4.68 -4.54
N TRP A 35 0.53 5.14 -3.70
CA TRP A 35 0.76 6.21 -2.74
C TRP A 35 0.82 5.58 -1.34
N ALA A 36 2.01 5.54 -0.75
CA ALA A 36 2.19 5.22 0.66
C ALA A 36 2.07 6.52 1.47
N SER A 37 0.95 6.72 2.15
CA SER A 37 0.79 7.85 3.05
C SER A 37 1.55 7.55 4.33
N ASP A 38 2.62 8.31 4.56
CA ASP A 38 3.27 8.38 5.87
C ASP A 38 2.24 8.94 6.85
N ASN A 39 1.74 8.10 7.75
CA ASN A 39 0.80 8.53 8.78
C ASN A 39 1.63 8.88 10.03
N PRO A 40 1.90 10.17 10.31
CA PRO A 40 2.72 10.55 11.47
C PRO A 40 2.10 10.10 12.81
N PHE A 41 0.82 9.74 12.81
CA PHE A 41 0.10 9.16 13.95
C PHE A 41 0.43 7.68 14.24
N LYS A 42 1.28 7.00 13.44
CA LYS A 42 1.75 5.64 13.75
C LYS A 42 3.03 5.58 14.58
N SER A 43 3.45 6.71 15.15
CA SER A 43 4.47 6.73 16.19
C SER A 43 3.89 6.16 17.50
N HIS A 44 4.30 4.94 17.86
CA HIS A 44 4.09 4.29 19.17
C HIS A 44 2.79 3.51 19.45
N GLN A 45 2.53 2.43 18.70
CA GLN A 45 1.76 1.28 19.25
C GLN A 45 2.59 0.00 19.25
N ASN A 46 3.86 0.09 19.68
CA ASN A 46 4.65 -1.04 20.16
C ASN A 46 4.76 -0.96 21.69
N GLN A 47 3.63 -0.86 22.40
CA GLN A 47 3.63 -1.27 23.80
C GLN A 47 3.54 -2.79 23.84
N LYS A 48 4.71 -3.41 23.86
CA LYS A 48 4.88 -4.74 24.45
C LYS A 48 4.28 -4.66 25.86
N ARG A 49 3.08 -5.21 26.06
CA ARG A 49 2.60 -5.56 27.40
C ARG A 49 3.35 -6.82 27.81
N THR A 50 4.36 -6.61 28.65
CA THR A 50 4.91 -7.58 29.59
C THR A 50 3.82 -8.18 30.46
#